data_AF-A0A3P7LII7-F1
#
_entry.id   AF-A0A3P7LII7-F1
#
_cell.length_a   1.000
_cell.length_b   1.000
_cell.length_c   1.000
_cell.angle_alpha   90.00
_cell.angle_beta   90.00
_cell.angle_gamma   90.00
#
_symmetry.space_group_name_H-M   'P 1'
#
loop_
_entity.id
_entity.type
_entity.pdbx_description
1 polymer ?
#
loop_
_entity_poly.entity_id
_entity_poly.type
_entity_poly.pdbx_seq_one_letter_code
_entity_poly.pdbx_strand_id
1 'polypeptide(L)'
;VTPDAEGEYECTGTNKYGQAKGAAKLLVEDDHSLLVNNPTQYDSARYKCVASTKLDKVEKEVQIQIKDVPVPVHAAYVSKCDADSQSAEISFEHMEPADTVSPVKEFWVQYQMDSETEGTQWRTHPVPVQAHPNDRIEGDQRMVSGKATVALQPFGHYVFRVLARNAVGDSSPTRVKDVCITPPKQPDRNPAGVWAKGASPENIVVHWRPMAREEWNGQNFHYKIKYV
;
A
#
# COMPACT_ATOMS: atom_id res chain seq x y z
N VAL A 1 -8.10 19.49 -40.68
CA VAL A 1 -8.34 19.74 -39.24
C VAL A 1 -9.79 19.40 -38.98
N THR A 2 -10.08 18.11 -38.87
CA THR A 2 -11.31 17.60 -38.27
C THR A 2 -11.10 17.64 -36.76
N PRO A 3 -12.04 18.18 -35.96
CA PRO A 3 -11.88 18.20 -34.52
C PRO A 3 -12.20 16.80 -33.98
N ASP A 4 -11.24 16.22 -33.28
CA ASP A 4 -11.46 15.13 -32.32
C ASP A 4 -12.74 15.44 -31.54
N ALA A 5 -13.75 14.57 -31.62
CA ALA A 5 -14.96 14.72 -30.83
C ALA A 5 -14.68 14.21 -29.41
N GLU A 6 -13.81 14.91 -28.68
CA GLU A 6 -13.66 14.73 -27.24
C GLU A 6 -14.98 15.13 -26.57
N GLY A 7 -15.67 14.15 -25.98
CA GLY A 7 -16.96 14.33 -25.34
C GLY A 7 -17.02 13.65 -23.98
N GLU A 8 -17.75 14.27 -23.05
CA GLU A 8 -18.19 13.62 -21.82
C GLU A 8 -19.52 12.92 -22.11
N TYR A 9 -19.53 11.59 -22.08
CA TYR A 9 -20.69 10.78 -22.44
C TYR A 9 -21.50 10.46 -21.18
N GLU A 10 -22.75 10.93 -21.16
CA GLU A 10 -23.67 10.69 -20.05
C GLU A 10 -24.36 9.32 -20.22
N CYS A 11 -23.86 8.32 -19.51
CA CYS A 11 -24.47 6.99 -19.40
C CYS A 11 -25.67 7.05 -18.46
N THR A 12 -26.84 6.61 -18.94
CA THR A 12 -28.08 6.58 -18.15
C THR A 12 -28.53 5.14 -17.91
N GLY A 13 -28.53 4.71 -16.65
CA GLY A 13 -29.08 3.42 -16.22
C GLY A 13 -30.46 3.59 -15.60
N THR A 14 -31.49 2.97 -16.19
CA THR A 14 -32.87 3.00 -15.67
C THR A 14 -33.29 1.65 -15.12
N ASN A 15 -33.92 1.66 -13.95
CA ASN A 15 -34.66 0.52 -13.40
C ASN A 15 -36.05 0.97 -12.88
N LYS A 16 -36.86 0.04 -12.37
CA LYS A 16 -38.21 0.32 -11.84
C LYS A 16 -38.25 1.27 -10.62
N TYR A 17 -37.09 1.63 -10.08
CA TYR A 17 -36.91 2.53 -8.94
C TYR A 17 -36.34 3.90 -9.34
N GLY A 18 -35.95 4.10 -10.61
CA GLY A 18 -35.48 5.39 -11.10
C GLY A 18 -34.37 5.30 -12.15
N GLN A 19 -33.77 6.45 -12.43
CA GLN A 19 -32.71 6.64 -13.41
C GLN A 19 -31.45 7.13 -12.69
N ALA A 20 -30.34 6.42 -12.85
CA ALA A 20 -29.01 6.86 -12.44
C ALA A 20 -28.23 7.34 -13.67
N LYS A 21 -27.42 8.38 -13.49
CA LYS A 21 -26.55 8.93 -14.54
C LYS A 21 -25.10 8.85 -14.11
N GLY A 22 -24.22 8.49 -15.03
CA GLY A 22 -22.76 8.53 -14.86
C GLY A 22 -22.10 9.14 -16.09
N ALA A 23 -20.93 9.73 -15.93
CA ALA A 23 -20.16 10.31 -17.04
C ALA A 23 -18.93 9.44 -17.33
N ALA A 24 -18.66 9.17 -18.61
CA ALA A 24 -17.44 8.50 -19.08
C ALA A 24 -16.79 9.31 -20.21
N LYS A 25 -15.45 9.38 -20.22
CA LYS A 25 -14.70 9.98 -21.34
C LYS A 25 -14.35 8.89 -22.34
N LEU A 26 -14.91 8.99 -23.54
CA LEU A 26 -14.71 8.06 -24.63
C LEU A 26 -14.29 8.87 -25.85
N LEU A 27 -13.27 8.47 -26.60
CA LEU A 27 -12.90 9.17 -27.84
C LEU A 27 -13.26 8.27 -29.01
N VAL A 28 -13.98 8.80 -29.99
CA VAL A 28 -14.18 8.12 -31.28
C VAL A 28 -13.26 8.79 -32.29
N GLU A 29 -12.28 8.05 -32.81
CA GLU A 29 -11.27 8.57 -33.72
C GLU A 29 -11.80 8.65 -35.16
N ASP A 30 -11.10 9.43 -36.00
CA ASP A 30 -11.42 9.64 -37.42
C ASP A 30 -11.43 8.32 -38.25
N ASP A 31 -10.81 7.25 -37.75
CA ASP A 31 -10.79 5.91 -38.35
C ASP A 31 -11.95 4.99 -37.91
N HIS A 32 -12.93 5.54 -37.17
CA HIS A 32 -14.07 4.82 -36.60
C HIS A 32 -13.73 3.84 -35.47
N SER A 33 -12.59 4.03 -34.80
CA SER A 33 -12.23 3.30 -33.58
C SER A 33 -12.73 4.01 -32.31
N LEU A 34 -12.89 3.24 -31.22
CA LEU A 34 -13.17 3.76 -29.88
C LEU A 34 -11.90 3.65 -29.03
N LEU A 35 -11.34 4.80 -28.64
CA LEU A 35 -10.22 4.87 -27.72
C LEU A 35 -10.74 5.03 -26.28
N VAL A 36 -10.41 4.06 -25.44
CA VAL A 36 -10.57 4.13 -23.98
C VAL A 36 -9.19 4.41 -23.37
N ASN A 37 -8.97 5.65 -22.93
CA ASN A 37 -7.66 6.08 -22.43
C ASN A 37 -7.48 5.71 -20.96
N ASN A 38 -6.32 5.15 -20.60
CA ASN A 38 -5.97 4.66 -19.25
C ASN A 38 -7.09 3.83 -18.59
N PRO A 39 -7.49 2.71 -19.22
CA PRO A 39 -8.58 1.88 -18.73
C PRO A 39 -8.25 1.29 -17.36
N THR A 40 -9.27 1.20 -16.52
CA THR A 40 -9.23 0.58 -15.20
C THR A 40 -10.07 -0.69 -15.18
N GLN A 41 -10.02 -1.45 -14.09
CA GLN A 41 -10.90 -2.61 -13.92
C GLN A 41 -12.41 -2.28 -14.08
N TYR A 42 -12.83 -1.04 -13.76
CA TYR A 42 -14.23 -0.60 -13.83
C TYR A 42 -14.73 -0.33 -15.25
N ASP A 43 -13.82 -0.29 -16.24
CA ASP A 43 -14.17 -0.16 -17.65
C ASP A 43 -14.50 -1.53 -18.29
N SER A 44 -14.44 -2.62 -17.51
CA SER A 44 -14.87 -3.95 -17.97
C SER A 44 -16.38 -3.98 -18.18
N ALA A 45 -16.80 -4.03 -19.44
CA ALA A 45 -18.22 -3.96 -19.80
C ALA A 45 -18.52 -4.64 -21.15
N ARG A 46 -19.81 -4.70 -21.49
CA ARG A 46 -20.25 -4.98 -22.86
C ARG A 46 -20.35 -3.67 -23.64
N TYR A 47 -19.47 -3.50 -24.61
CA TYR A 47 -19.45 -2.35 -25.49
C TYR A 47 -20.34 -2.61 -26.70
N LYS A 48 -21.24 -1.68 -26.99
CA LYS A 48 -22.18 -1.75 -28.12
C LYS A 48 -21.89 -0.65 -29.11
N CYS A 49 -21.54 -1.03 -30.34
CA CYS A 49 -21.49 -0.10 -31.45
C CYS A 49 -22.86 -0.07 -32.14
N VAL A 50 -23.33 1.13 -32.44
CA VAL A 50 -24.64 1.36 -33.04
C VAL A 50 -24.46 2.25 -34.26
N ALA A 51 -24.84 1.75 -35.44
CA ALA A 51 -24.96 2.56 -36.64
C ALA A 51 -26.43 2.92 -36.87
N SER A 52 -26.74 4.21 -36.97
CA SER A 52 -28.11 4.71 -37.14
C SER A 52 -28.23 5.58 -38.39
N THR A 53 -29.33 5.43 -39.11
CA THR A 53 -29.78 6.31 -40.19
C THR A 53 -31.12 6.95 -39.81
N LYS A 54 -31.67 7.82 -40.66
CA LYS A 54 -33.03 8.38 -40.46
C LYS A 54 -34.14 7.33 -40.49
N LEU A 55 -33.87 6.13 -41.00
CA LEU A 55 -34.86 5.08 -41.23
C LEU A 55 -34.65 3.85 -40.35
N ASP A 56 -33.40 3.51 -40.02
CA ASP A 56 -33.06 2.26 -39.33
C ASP A 56 -31.81 2.38 -38.45
N LYS A 57 -31.66 1.44 -37.51
CA LYS A 57 -30.58 1.33 -36.54
C LYS A 57 -30.12 -0.13 -36.46
N VAL A 58 -28.83 -0.37 -36.68
CA VAL A 58 -28.19 -1.67 -36.52
C VAL A 58 -27.14 -1.62 -35.42
N GLU A 59 -26.96 -2.72 -34.69
CA GLU A 59 -26.04 -2.78 -33.55
C GLU A 59 -25.22 -4.07 -33.50
N LYS A 60 -24.01 -3.97 -32.93
CA LYS A 60 -23.12 -5.09 -32.61
C LYS A 60 -22.48 -4.87 -31.24
N GLU A 61 -22.30 -5.95 -30.49
CA GLU A 61 -21.71 -5.94 -29.15
C GLU A 61 -20.40 -6.74 -29.08
N VAL A 62 -19.51 -6.31 -28.18
CA VAL A 62 -18.31 -7.05 -27.76
C VAL A 62 -18.19 -6.98 -26.22
N GLN A 63 -17.75 -8.07 -25.59
CA GLN A 63 -17.46 -8.09 -24.16
C GLN A 63 -15.98 -7.84 -23.93
N ILE A 64 -15.65 -6.82 -23.14
CA ILE A 64 -14.27 -6.45 -22.79
C ILE A 64 -14.05 -6.71 -21.30
N GLN A 65 -12.94 -7.37 -20.98
CA GLN A 65 -12.50 -7.62 -19.61
C GLN A 65 -11.09 -7.08 -19.42
N ILE A 66 -10.93 -6.17 -18.47
CA ILE A 66 -9.66 -5.51 -18.17
C ILE A 66 -9.06 -6.15 -16.92
N LYS A 67 -7.78 -6.51 -17.02
CA LYS A 67 -6.98 -6.97 -15.87
C LYS A 67 -6.12 -5.80 -15.42
N ASP A 68 -6.37 -5.34 -14.21
CA ASP A 68 -5.65 -4.23 -13.60
C ASP A 68 -5.12 -4.63 -12.22
N VAL A 69 -4.24 -3.82 -11.63
CA VAL A 69 -3.85 -3.94 -10.22
C VAL A 69 -5.06 -3.68 -9.31
N PRO A 70 -5.05 -4.15 -8.05
CA PRO A 70 -6.17 -3.90 -7.15
C PRO A 70 -6.33 -2.40 -6.87
N VAL A 71 -7.54 -1.99 -6.53
CA VAL A 71 -7.76 -0.66 -5.96
C VAL A 71 -7.04 -0.51 -4.61
N PRO A 72 -6.66 0.71 -4.21
CA PRO A 72 -6.05 0.93 -2.90
C PRO A 72 -6.92 0.38 -1.76
N VAL A 73 -6.28 -0.01 -0.66
CA VAL A 73 -6.96 -0.41 0.56
C VAL A 73 -7.85 0.75 1.04
N HIS A 74 -9.10 0.47 1.40
CA HIS A 74 -10.11 1.51 1.68
C HIS A 74 -9.90 2.17 3.04
N ALA A 75 -9.51 1.37 4.04
CA ALA A 75 -9.18 1.85 5.36
C ALA A 75 -8.01 1.05 5.95
N ALA A 76 -7.09 1.75 6.61
CA ALA A 76 -6.04 1.11 7.40
C ALA A 76 -5.71 1.99 8.61
N TYR A 77 -5.49 1.38 9.77
CA TYR A 77 -5.21 2.07 11.04
C TYR A 77 -4.35 1.20 11.96
N VAL A 78 -3.63 1.84 12.89
CA VAL A 78 -2.92 1.14 13.97
C VAL A 78 -3.94 0.70 15.02
N SER A 79 -4.27 -0.60 15.09
CA SER A 79 -5.21 -1.13 16.08
C SER A 79 -4.57 -1.35 17.45
N LYS A 80 -3.26 -1.59 17.49
CA LYS A 80 -2.48 -1.71 18.73
C LYS A 80 -1.06 -1.23 18.50
N CYS A 81 -0.53 -0.43 19.41
CA CYS A 81 0.89 -0.08 19.49
C CYS A 81 1.38 -0.51 20.88
N ASP A 82 2.14 -1.61 20.93
CA ASP A 82 2.57 -2.26 22.17
C ASP A 82 4.04 -1.96 22.42
N ALA A 83 4.28 -1.07 23.38
CA ALA A 83 5.60 -0.58 23.74
C ALA A 83 6.50 -1.68 24.36
N ASP A 84 5.91 -2.61 25.11
CA ASP A 84 6.64 -3.65 25.86
C ASP A 84 7.16 -4.73 24.93
N SER A 85 6.29 -5.19 24.03
CA SER A 85 6.63 -6.18 23.00
C SER A 85 7.26 -5.56 21.75
N GLN A 86 7.35 -4.22 21.70
CA GLN A 86 7.90 -3.46 20.58
C GLN A 86 7.22 -3.86 19.26
N SER A 87 5.89 -3.88 19.26
CA SER A 87 5.11 -4.34 18.11
C SER A 87 3.94 -3.40 17.80
N ALA A 88 3.58 -3.32 16.52
CA ALA A 88 2.36 -2.64 16.07
C ALA A 88 1.46 -3.62 15.33
N GLU A 89 0.17 -3.61 15.66
CA GLU A 89 -0.88 -4.29 14.90
C GLU A 89 -1.52 -3.28 13.94
N ILE A 90 -1.48 -3.58 12.66
CA ILE A 90 -2.06 -2.79 11.58
C ILE A 90 -3.30 -3.51 11.09
N SER A 91 -4.46 -2.89 11.28
CA SER A 91 -5.75 -3.38 10.80
C SER A 91 -6.15 -2.65 9.53
N PHE A 92 -6.74 -3.37 8.58
CA PHE A 92 -7.17 -2.79 7.32
C PHE A 92 -8.37 -3.49 6.70
N GLU A 93 -9.05 -2.76 5.82
CA GLU A 93 -10.26 -3.16 5.11
C GLU A 93 -10.12 -2.79 3.63
N HIS A 94 -10.47 -3.73 2.76
CA HIS A 94 -10.45 -3.58 1.32
C HIS A 94 -11.76 -4.09 0.72
N MET A 95 -12.24 -3.38 -0.29
CA MET A 95 -13.48 -3.68 -0.98
C MET A 95 -13.25 -3.64 -2.50
N GLU A 96 -13.75 -4.63 -3.21
CA GLU A 96 -13.73 -4.69 -4.68
C GLU A 96 -15.04 -5.31 -5.19
N PRO A 97 -15.45 -5.04 -6.45
CA PRO A 97 -16.54 -5.79 -7.07
C PRO A 97 -16.29 -7.30 -7.02
N ALA A 98 -17.31 -8.08 -6.72
CA ALA A 98 -17.22 -9.53 -6.56
C ALA A 98 -16.84 -10.25 -7.87
N ASP A 99 -17.16 -9.63 -9.02
CA ASP A 99 -16.85 -10.06 -10.38
C ASP A 99 -15.51 -9.52 -10.92
N THR A 100 -14.70 -8.87 -10.06
CA THR A 100 -13.35 -8.41 -10.43
C THR A 100 -12.53 -9.56 -11.04
N VAL A 101 -12.04 -9.34 -12.27
CA VAL A 101 -11.38 -10.36 -13.09
C VAL A 101 -10.09 -10.88 -12.46
N SER A 102 -9.32 -9.99 -11.82
CA SER A 102 -8.07 -10.29 -11.13
C SER A 102 -8.17 -9.83 -9.68
N PRO A 103 -8.77 -10.64 -8.80
CA PRO A 103 -9.00 -10.23 -7.43
C PRO A 103 -7.73 -10.12 -6.60
N VAL A 104 -7.79 -9.34 -5.52
CA VAL A 104 -6.71 -9.23 -4.55
C VAL A 104 -6.33 -10.60 -3.98
N LYS A 105 -5.03 -10.83 -3.80
CA LYS A 105 -4.45 -12.05 -3.23
C LYS A 105 -3.70 -11.80 -1.94
N GLU A 106 -3.06 -10.65 -1.83
CA GLU A 106 -2.17 -10.35 -0.71
C GLU A 106 -2.24 -8.88 -0.32
N PHE A 107 -1.96 -8.61 0.96
CA PHE A 107 -1.74 -7.28 1.48
C PHE A 107 -0.35 -7.17 2.08
N TRP A 108 0.37 -6.13 1.68
CA TRP A 108 1.74 -5.88 2.06
C TRP A 108 1.83 -4.62 2.91
N VAL A 109 2.30 -4.76 4.14
CA VAL A 109 2.55 -3.62 5.02
C VAL A 109 3.97 -3.12 4.80
N GLN A 110 4.11 -1.82 4.62
CA GLN A 110 5.39 -1.12 4.61
C GLN A 110 5.43 -0.11 5.74
N TYR A 111 6.62 0.13 6.27
CA TYR A 111 6.82 1.03 7.39
C TYR A 111 8.12 1.83 7.23
N GLN A 112 8.16 2.98 7.91
CA GLN A 112 9.31 3.87 7.96
C GLN A 112 9.48 4.30 9.42
N MET A 113 10.71 4.22 9.91
CA MET A 113 11.11 4.75 11.21
C MET A 113 11.65 6.16 10.99
N ASP A 114 11.17 7.11 11.79
CA ASP A 114 11.60 8.51 11.83
C ASP A 114 11.43 9.24 10.50
N SER A 115 10.16 9.42 10.10
CA SER A 115 9.72 10.11 8.87
C SER A 115 10.27 11.52 8.65
N GLU A 116 10.93 12.11 9.66
CA GLU A 116 11.57 13.43 9.61
C GLU A 116 13.03 13.39 9.12
N THR A 117 13.62 12.20 8.98
CA THR A 117 14.96 12.06 8.40
C THR A 117 14.87 11.92 6.87
N GLU A 118 15.33 12.94 6.15
CA GLU A 118 15.40 12.91 4.68
C GLU A 118 16.21 11.68 4.21
N GLY A 119 15.60 10.85 3.35
CA GLY A 119 16.26 9.68 2.74
C GLY A 119 15.89 8.31 3.31
N THR A 120 15.00 8.20 4.29
CA THR A 120 14.57 6.89 4.81
C THR A 120 13.62 6.18 3.84
N GLN A 121 14.07 5.03 3.32
CA GLN A 121 13.29 4.17 2.42
C GLN A 121 12.20 3.41 3.18
N TRP A 122 11.02 3.26 2.58
CA TRP A 122 9.98 2.35 3.08
C TRP A 122 10.51 0.91 3.15
N ARG A 123 10.48 0.32 4.35
CA ARG A 123 10.81 -1.08 4.57
C ARG A 123 9.56 -1.93 4.40
N THR A 124 9.69 -3.09 3.77
CA THR A 124 8.57 -4.01 3.56
C THR A 124 8.56 -5.08 4.65
N HIS A 125 7.40 -5.28 5.27
CA HIS A 125 7.21 -6.38 6.21
C HIS A 125 7.41 -7.72 5.48
N PRO A 126 8.20 -8.65 6.02
CA PRO A 126 8.62 -9.85 5.27
C PRO A 126 7.49 -10.84 5.00
N VAL A 127 6.39 -10.77 5.76
CA VAL A 127 5.25 -11.69 5.64
C VAL A 127 4.02 -10.91 5.17
N PRO A 128 3.44 -11.21 3.99
CA PRO A 128 2.17 -10.62 3.57
C PRO A 128 0.98 -11.23 4.31
N VAL A 129 -0.11 -10.49 4.38
CA VAL A 129 -1.41 -11.03 4.80
C VAL A 129 -2.11 -11.57 3.55
N GLN A 130 -2.46 -12.84 3.55
CA GLN A 130 -3.17 -13.47 2.43
C GLN A 130 -4.65 -13.07 2.45
N ALA A 131 -5.22 -12.82 1.27
CA ALA A 131 -6.67 -12.84 1.06
C ALA A 131 -7.14 -14.32 1.03
N HIS A 132 -8.36 -14.61 1.52
CA HIS A 132 -8.91 -15.92 1.95
C HIS A 132 -8.38 -16.44 3.31
N PRO A 133 -9.21 -16.58 4.38
CA PRO A 133 -10.63 -16.96 4.49
C PRO A 133 -11.61 -15.83 4.87
N ASN A 134 -11.18 -14.56 4.81
CA ASN A 134 -11.98 -13.39 5.23
C ASN A 134 -12.75 -12.73 4.06
N ASP A 135 -12.79 -13.36 2.90
CA ASP A 135 -13.48 -12.87 1.70
C ASP A 135 -14.99 -13.04 1.90
N ARG A 136 -15.63 -12.04 2.49
CA ARG A 136 -17.08 -11.97 2.60
C ARG A 136 -17.60 -11.32 1.34
N ILE A 137 -18.35 -12.07 0.54
CA ILE A 137 -19.09 -11.50 -0.59
C ILE A 137 -20.49 -11.17 -0.10
N GLU A 138 -20.86 -9.88 -0.14
CA GLU A 138 -22.20 -9.40 0.15
C GLU A 138 -22.76 -8.67 -1.07
N GLY A 139 -23.80 -9.23 -1.69
CA GLY A 139 -24.34 -8.68 -2.93
C GLY A 139 -23.32 -8.70 -4.05
N ASP A 140 -22.99 -7.53 -4.61
CA ASP A 140 -21.99 -7.39 -5.67
C ASP A 140 -20.59 -7.08 -5.14
N GLN A 141 -20.40 -6.95 -3.83
CA GLN A 141 -19.13 -6.51 -3.24
C GLN A 141 -18.42 -7.63 -2.52
N ARG A 142 -17.11 -7.75 -2.75
CA ARG A 142 -16.21 -8.54 -1.94
C ARG A 142 -15.49 -7.65 -0.94
N MET A 143 -15.54 -8.04 0.32
CA MET A 143 -14.90 -7.35 1.42
C MET A 143 -13.85 -8.26 2.03
N VAL A 144 -12.66 -7.70 2.27
CA VAL A 144 -11.55 -8.40 2.92
C VAL A 144 -11.04 -7.53 4.06
N SER A 145 -11.00 -8.10 5.26
CA SER A 145 -10.38 -7.48 6.43
C SER A 145 -9.16 -8.28 6.86
N GLY A 146 -8.09 -7.58 7.19
CA GLY A 146 -6.83 -8.20 7.58
C GLY A 146 -6.14 -7.46 8.72
N LYS A 147 -5.23 -8.19 9.37
CA LYS A 147 -4.36 -7.68 10.42
C LYS A 147 -2.94 -8.15 10.19
N ALA A 148 -1.98 -7.27 10.39
CA ALA A 148 -0.56 -7.59 10.35
C ALA A 148 0.13 -7.09 11.62
N THR A 149 0.98 -7.92 12.21
CA THR A 149 1.81 -7.53 13.37
C THR A 149 3.23 -7.25 12.90
N VAL A 150 3.66 -6.00 13.04
CA VAL A 150 4.99 -5.52 12.65
C VAL A 150 5.87 -5.40 13.90
N ALA A 151 7.02 -6.06 13.89
CA ALA A 151 8.05 -5.87 14.92
C ALA A 151 8.80 -4.54 14.71
N LEU A 152 9.00 -3.81 15.80
CA LEU A 152 9.56 -2.47 15.82
C LEU A 152 10.87 -2.45 16.63
N GLN A 153 11.74 -1.50 16.30
CA GLN A 153 12.92 -1.18 17.09
C GLN A 153 12.55 -0.16 18.19
N PRO A 154 13.21 -0.20 19.36
CA PRO A 154 13.04 0.82 20.40
C PRO A 154 13.43 2.22 19.91
N PHE A 155 12.91 3.24 20.59
CA PHE A 155 13.18 4.64 20.30
C PHE A 155 12.94 5.03 18.84
N GLY A 156 11.79 4.64 18.29
CA GLY A 156 11.42 4.97 16.91
C GLY A 156 10.03 5.57 16.80
N HIS A 157 9.88 6.48 15.83
CA HIS A 157 8.60 7.05 15.41
C HIS A 157 8.15 6.43 14.08
N TYR A 158 7.16 5.55 14.12
CA TYR A 158 6.76 4.74 12.96
C TYR A 158 5.51 5.24 12.26
N VAL A 159 5.62 5.34 10.94
CA VAL A 159 4.48 5.49 10.01
C VAL A 159 4.36 4.24 9.15
N PHE A 160 3.14 3.90 8.75
CA PHE A 160 2.84 2.69 7.99
C PHE A 160 2.04 3.00 6.73
N ARG A 161 2.14 2.13 5.72
CA ARG A 161 1.27 2.09 4.55
C ARG A 161 0.98 0.65 4.14
N VAL A 162 -0.17 0.41 3.51
CA VAL A 162 -0.59 -0.91 3.05
C VAL A 162 -0.79 -0.88 1.54
N LEU A 163 -0.34 -1.94 0.86
CA LEU A 163 -0.55 -2.17 -0.57
C LEU A 163 -1.37 -3.45 -0.74
N ALA A 164 -2.29 -3.46 -1.69
CA ALA A 164 -2.98 -4.66 -2.14
C ALA A 164 -2.28 -5.21 -3.40
N ARG A 165 -2.14 -6.53 -3.52
CA ARG A 165 -1.47 -7.19 -4.64
C ARG A 165 -2.34 -8.28 -5.24
N ASN A 166 -2.39 -8.34 -6.57
CA ASN A 166 -2.97 -9.46 -7.32
C ASN A 166 -1.96 -10.02 -8.33
N ALA A 167 -2.43 -10.77 -9.33
CA ALA A 167 -1.59 -11.34 -10.38
C ALA A 167 -1.02 -10.30 -11.38
N VAL A 168 -1.59 -9.10 -11.43
CA VAL A 168 -1.16 -8.00 -12.30
C VAL A 168 -0.06 -7.18 -11.62
N GLY A 169 -0.22 -6.88 -10.32
CA GLY A 169 0.77 -6.10 -9.57
C GLY A 169 0.24 -5.49 -8.28
N ASP A 170 0.91 -4.41 -7.85
CA ASP A 170 0.61 -3.67 -6.63
C ASP A 170 -0.32 -2.49 -6.87
N SER A 171 -1.26 -2.29 -5.95
CA SER A 171 -2.06 -1.07 -5.86
C SER A 171 -1.20 0.13 -5.49
N SER A 172 -1.72 1.33 -5.71
CA SER A 172 -1.20 2.52 -5.00
C SER A 172 -1.30 2.30 -3.47
N PRO A 173 -0.32 2.81 -2.68
CA PRO A 173 -0.28 2.58 -1.25
C PRO A 173 -1.33 3.41 -0.50
N THR A 174 -2.00 2.80 0.47
CA THR A 174 -2.87 3.48 1.43
C THR A 174 -2.09 3.80 2.69
N ARG A 175 -2.01 5.07 3.07
CA ARG A 175 -1.40 5.49 4.34
C ARG A 175 -2.26 4.97 5.51
N VAL A 176 -1.61 4.32 6.46
CA VAL A 176 -2.24 3.88 7.71
C VAL A 176 -2.50 5.11 8.59
N LYS A 177 -3.70 5.19 9.14
CA LYS A 177 -4.06 6.20 10.14
C LYS A 177 -3.31 5.89 11.44
N ASP A 178 -2.87 6.96 12.10
CA ASP A 178 -2.08 6.91 13.34
C ASP A 178 -0.62 6.49 13.16
N VAL A 179 0.17 6.77 14.19
CA VAL A 179 1.60 6.46 14.29
C VAL A 179 1.82 5.53 15.48
N CYS A 180 2.92 4.80 15.47
CA CYS A 180 3.35 4.03 16.63
C CYS A 180 4.72 4.52 17.10
N ILE A 181 4.83 4.85 18.38
CA ILE A 181 6.05 5.38 18.99
C ILE A 181 6.53 4.37 20.01
N THR A 182 7.76 3.90 19.88
CA THR A 182 8.37 2.98 20.82
C THR A 182 9.24 3.75 21.83
N PRO A 183 9.15 3.44 23.13
CA PRO A 183 9.96 4.12 24.13
C PRO A 183 11.45 3.78 23.98
N PRO A 184 12.34 4.61 24.55
CA PRO A 184 13.74 4.25 24.70
C PRO A 184 13.90 2.98 25.53
N LYS A 185 14.92 2.19 25.22
CA LYS A 185 15.32 0.97 25.93
C LYS A 185 16.83 0.96 26.11
N GLN A 186 17.34 0.19 27.07
CA GLN A 186 18.77 -0.07 27.15
C GLN A 186 19.28 -0.73 25.85
N PRO A 187 20.53 -0.45 25.41
CA PRO A 187 21.15 -1.17 24.30
C PRO A 187 21.16 -2.68 24.58
N ASP A 188 20.77 -3.49 23.58
CA ASP A 188 20.67 -4.94 23.76
C ASP A 188 22.04 -5.65 23.74
N ARG A 189 23.11 -4.95 23.31
CA ARG A 189 24.48 -5.51 23.19
C ARG A 189 25.55 -4.50 23.62
N ASN A 190 26.71 -5.04 24.00
CA ASN A 190 27.93 -4.26 24.26
C ASN A 190 28.70 -3.97 22.96
N PRO A 191 29.58 -2.95 22.91
CA PRO A 191 30.43 -2.70 21.76
C PRO A 191 31.35 -3.89 21.47
N ALA A 192 31.53 -4.20 20.19
CA ALA A 192 32.34 -5.33 19.74
C ALA A 192 33.83 -4.96 19.61
N GLY A 193 34.69 -5.97 19.57
CA GLY A 193 36.12 -5.79 19.27
C GLY A 193 36.84 -4.92 20.29
N VAL A 194 36.58 -5.16 21.59
CA VAL A 194 37.29 -4.49 22.67
C VAL A 194 38.72 -5.04 22.74
N TRP A 195 39.73 -4.18 22.63
CA TRP A 195 41.13 -4.53 22.82
C TRP A 195 41.91 -3.33 23.38
N ALA A 196 43.09 -3.59 23.93
CA ALA A 196 43.91 -2.55 24.52
C ALA A 196 45.37 -2.70 24.10
N LYS A 197 46.10 -1.59 24.06
CA LYS A 197 47.57 -1.55 23.93
C LYS A 197 48.17 -0.55 24.90
N GLY A 198 49.32 -0.87 25.47
CA GLY A 198 50.16 0.12 26.13
C GLY A 198 50.76 1.05 25.09
N ALA A 199 50.60 2.36 25.25
CA ALA A 199 51.24 3.35 24.36
C ALA A 199 52.47 4.02 25.01
N SER A 200 52.57 3.98 26.35
CA SER A 200 53.70 4.41 27.18
C SER A 200 53.69 3.62 28.50
N PRO A 201 54.77 3.67 29.31
CA PRO A 201 54.82 2.98 30.61
C PRO A 201 53.70 3.39 31.58
N GLU A 202 53.16 4.60 31.41
CA GLU A 202 52.15 5.20 32.30
C GLU A 202 50.75 5.25 31.66
N ASN A 203 50.53 4.59 30.51
CA ASN A 203 49.21 4.60 29.87
C ASN A 203 48.80 3.29 29.19
N ILE A 204 47.49 3.15 29.04
CA ILE A 204 46.84 2.11 28.25
C ILE A 204 45.79 2.79 27.39
N VAL A 205 45.74 2.44 26.10
CA VAL A 205 44.71 2.90 25.18
C VAL A 205 43.76 1.74 24.90
N VAL A 206 42.48 1.93 25.21
CA VAL A 206 41.41 0.94 24.97
C VAL A 206 40.64 1.34 23.72
N HIS A 207 40.45 0.38 22.82
CA HIS A 207 39.73 0.54 21.56
C HIS A 207 38.52 -0.39 21.53
N TRP A 208 37.45 0.03 20.85
CA TRP A 208 36.27 -0.78 20.56
C TRP A 208 35.65 -0.33 19.24
N ARG A 209 34.79 -1.17 18.66
CA ARG A 209 34.01 -0.81 17.48
C ARG A 209 32.80 0.04 17.91
N PRO A 210 32.57 1.20 17.28
CA PRO A 210 31.35 1.97 17.52
C PRO A 210 30.09 1.17 17.18
N MET A 211 29.09 1.22 18.06
CA MET A 211 27.76 0.68 17.82
C MET A 211 26.99 1.53 16.82
N ALA A 212 26.23 0.89 15.94
CA ALA A 212 25.40 1.56 14.95
C ALA A 212 24.26 2.33 15.62
N ARG A 213 23.73 3.39 14.97
CA ARG A 213 22.72 4.27 15.57
C ARG A 213 21.44 3.51 15.94
N GLU A 214 21.11 2.51 15.15
CA GLU A 214 19.96 1.63 15.32
C GLU A 214 20.08 0.75 16.58
N GLU A 215 21.28 0.62 17.14
CA GLU A 215 21.56 -0.16 18.37
C GLU A 215 21.60 0.71 19.62
N TRP A 216 21.49 2.04 19.48
CA TRP A 216 21.56 2.95 20.62
C TRP A 216 20.31 2.87 21.49
N ASN A 217 19.17 2.50 20.89
CA ASN A 217 17.88 2.31 21.54
C ASN A 217 17.37 3.52 22.36
N GLY A 218 17.95 4.71 22.20
CA GLY A 218 17.61 5.89 23.00
C GLY A 218 18.47 7.13 22.73
N GLN A 219 18.06 8.27 23.28
CA GLN A 219 18.86 9.50 23.29
C GLN A 219 20.07 9.40 24.25
N ASN A 220 21.04 10.30 24.10
CA ASN A 220 22.20 10.44 25.01
C ASN A 220 23.03 9.16 25.17
N PHE A 221 23.14 8.36 24.10
CA PHE A 221 23.99 7.16 24.08
C PHE A 221 25.45 7.50 24.40
N HIS A 222 26.04 6.75 25.32
CA HIS A 222 27.45 6.90 25.73
C HIS A 222 28.01 5.56 26.24
N TYR A 223 29.32 5.40 26.13
CA TYR A 223 30.03 4.24 26.69
C TYR A 223 30.47 4.53 28.13
N LYS A 224 30.33 3.56 29.03
CA LYS A 224 30.87 3.61 30.41
C LYS A 224 32.02 2.62 30.54
N ILE A 225 33.22 3.13 30.81
CA ILE A 225 34.42 2.33 30.97
C ILE A 225 34.63 2.06 32.47
N LYS A 226 34.84 0.80 32.84
CA LYS A 226 35.16 0.37 34.20
C LYS A 226 36.39 -0.52 34.16
N TYR A 227 37.30 -0.33 35.12
CA TYR A 227 38.46 -1.19 35.38
C TYR A 227 38.37 -1.64 36.85
N VAL A 228 38.86 -2.85 37.14
CA VAL A 228 38.84 -3.47 38.49
C VAL A 228 40.27 -3.80 38.87
#